data_AF-A0A847W179-F1
#
_entry.id   AF-A0A847W179-F1
#
_cell.length_a   1.000
_cell.length_b   1.000
_cell.length_c   1.000
_cell.angle_alpha   90.00
_cell.angle_beta   90.00
_cell.angle_gamma   90.00
#
_symmetry.space_group_name_H-M   'P 1'
#
loop_
_entity.id
_entity.type
_entity.pdbx_description
1 polymer ?
#
loop_
_entity_poly.entity_id
_entity_poly.type
_entity_poly.pdbx_seq_one_letter_code
_entity_poly.pdbx_strand_id
1 'polypeptide(L)'
;MAIYDYLISYGQFDSLVSFNGQLKDYLNIYANEKNRKLLEMMLEENENLYVYTNFGLKFNMALIANKQIGYKDAKKIDDNSLKVPYIIYWKNEDLQRALVINTNSYIEAKGMFFSLTEVDNYFEDDKNDLIAVYLNQDNRDEVIEVFKEMLNGKHATVSIQRKLDNKYINDVDLMKEQCIKISQDIFEETIETILPLESGERKPYIDKAIARAFLLKKALYVRYMSNKHLLNERHFGKVSQQRIFAKSYISEIPIVPYFKLFNM
;
A
#
# COMPACT_ATOMS: atom_id res chain seq x y z
N MET A 1 -15.52 -6.70 13.08
CA MET A 1 -14.83 -6.34 14.34
C MET A 1 -14.21 -4.98 14.09
N ALA A 2 -14.27 -4.03 15.02
CA ALA A 2 -13.79 -2.68 14.73
C ALA A 2 -12.26 -2.66 14.56
N ILE A 3 -11.75 -1.82 13.67
CA ILE A 3 -10.34 -1.79 13.26
C ILE A 3 -9.34 -1.77 14.43
N TYR A 4 -9.61 -1.01 15.50
CA TYR A 4 -8.70 -0.95 16.65
C TYR A 4 -8.65 -2.29 17.38
N ASP A 5 -9.80 -2.90 17.59
CA ASP A 5 -9.92 -4.18 18.29
C ASP A 5 -9.26 -5.31 17.48
N TYR A 6 -9.34 -5.23 16.15
CA TYR A 6 -8.60 -6.09 15.23
C TYR A 6 -7.09 -5.91 15.39
N LEU A 7 -6.62 -4.67 15.30
CA LEU A 7 -5.20 -4.31 15.35
C LEU A 7 -4.57 -4.52 16.74
N ILE A 8 -5.32 -4.45 17.83
CA ILE A 8 -4.76 -4.74 19.15
C ILE A 8 -4.72 -6.25 19.45
N SER A 9 -5.53 -7.06 18.74
CA SER A 9 -5.65 -8.49 19.00
C SER A 9 -4.43 -9.32 18.60
N TYR A 10 -3.57 -8.82 17.71
CA TYR A 10 -2.31 -9.49 17.38
C TYR A 10 -1.24 -9.15 18.41
N GLY A 11 -0.49 -10.17 18.84
CA GLY A 11 0.60 -10.00 19.81
C GLY A 11 1.70 -9.05 19.35
N GLN A 12 2.54 -8.62 20.30
CA GLN A 12 3.69 -7.74 20.07
C GLN A 12 4.65 -8.25 18.97
N PHE A 13 4.73 -9.58 18.82
CA PHE A 13 5.54 -10.27 17.82
C PHE A 13 4.72 -11.41 17.22
N ASP A 14 4.07 -11.15 16.09
CA ASP A 14 3.51 -12.20 15.24
C ASP A 14 4.44 -12.41 14.04
N SER A 15 4.45 -13.59 13.44
CA SER A 15 5.06 -13.84 12.13
C SER A 15 4.69 -12.79 11.06
N LEU A 16 3.53 -12.14 11.25
CA LEU A 16 2.99 -11.09 10.39
C LEU A 16 3.60 -9.70 10.61
N VAL A 17 4.24 -9.41 11.76
CA VAL A 17 4.65 -8.04 12.15
C VAL A 17 6.00 -8.01 12.86
N SER A 18 6.74 -6.91 12.74
CA SER A 18 7.98 -6.73 13.50
C SER A 18 7.77 -6.14 14.89
N PHE A 19 6.72 -5.34 15.06
CA PHE A 19 6.33 -4.73 16.33
C PHE A 19 4.84 -4.36 16.29
N ASN A 20 4.13 -4.56 17.40
CA ASN A 20 2.80 -4.01 17.66
C ASN A 20 2.71 -3.48 19.09
N GLY A 21 2.43 -2.19 19.28
CA GLY A 21 2.32 -1.63 20.61
C GLY A 21 2.21 -0.10 20.60
N GLN A 22 2.36 0.51 21.77
CA GLN A 22 2.34 1.97 21.88
C GLN A 22 3.49 2.58 21.08
N LEU A 23 3.19 3.65 20.35
CA LEU A 23 4.16 4.35 19.50
C LEU A 23 5.31 4.94 20.33
N LYS A 24 5.01 5.39 21.56
CA LYS A 24 6.03 5.88 22.50
C LYS A 24 7.05 4.80 22.86
N ASP A 25 6.58 3.58 23.15
CA ASP A 25 7.46 2.45 23.48
C ASP A 25 8.33 2.06 22.28
N TYR A 26 7.74 2.04 21.08
CA TYR A 26 8.46 1.81 19.84
C TYR A 26 9.63 2.80 19.68
N LEU A 27 9.38 4.10 19.85
CA LEU A 27 10.43 5.12 19.72
C LEU A 27 11.50 5.05 20.82
N ASN A 28 11.17 4.52 21.99
CA ASN A 28 12.13 4.28 23.07
C ASN A 28 13.04 3.08 22.75
N ILE A 29 12.47 2.01 22.18
CA ILE A 29 13.21 0.79 21.82
C ILE A 29 14.10 1.04 20.59
N TYR A 30 13.55 1.71 19.57
CA TYR A 30 14.23 1.96 18.30
C TYR A 30 14.70 3.41 18.19
N ALA A 31 15.73 3.75 18.97
CA ALA A 31 16.25 5.11 19.07
C ALA A 31 16.59 5.76 17.70
N ASN A 32 17.15 4.96 16.79
CA ASN A 32 17.61 5.39 15.45
C ASN A 32 16.57 5.22 14.34
N GLU A 33 15.28 5.21 14.68
CA GLU A 33 14.19 5.09 13.70
C GLU A 33 14.28 6.20 12.62
N LYS A 34 14.35 5.80 11.34
CA LYS A 34 14.54 6.70 10.20
C LYS A 34 13.46 7.78 10.11
N ASN A 35 12.21 7.42 10.45
CA ASN A 35 11.05 8.30 10.40
C ASN A 35 10.67 8.87 11.77
N ARG A 36 11.58 8.80 12.76
CA ARG A 36 11.36 9.24 14.15
C ARG A 36 10.70 10.61 14.25
N LYS A 37 11.21 11.60 13.52
CA LYS A 37 10.68 12.98 13.56
C LYS A 37 9.19 13.05 13.25
N LEU A 38 8.71 12.31 12.23
CA LEU A 38 7.28 12.28 11.91
C LEU A 38 6.48 11.63 13.05
N LEU A 39 6.97 10.50 13.56
CA LEU A 39 6.30 9.74 14.60
C LEU A 39 6.23 10.52 15.93
N GLU A 40 7.26 11.30 16.25
CA GLU A 40 7.26 12.25 17.38
C GLU A 40 6.23 13.36 17.17
N MET A 41 6.17 13.97 15.98
CA MET A 41 5.12 14.95 15.66
C MET A 41 3.71 14.36 15.76
N MET A 42 3.50 13.07 15.46
CA MET A 42 2.21 12.41 15.67
C MET A 42 1.89 12.24 17.17
N LEU A 43 2.88 11.89 17.99
CA LEU A 43 2.72 11.77 19.45
C LEU A 43 2.40 13.11 20.13
N GLU A 44 2.93 14.22 19.62
CA GLU A 44 2.61 15.57 20.10
C GLU A 44 1.12 15.90 19.92
N GLU A 45 0.47 15.36 18.88
CA GLU A 45 -0.95 15.58 18.61
C GLU A 45 -1.87 14.58 19.30
N ASN A 46 -1.37 13.36 19.58
CA ASN A 46 -2.08 12.35 20.36
C ASN A 46 -1.06 11.41 21.03
N GLU A 47 -1.05 11.36 22.36
CA GLU A 47 -0.14 10.48 23.11
C GLU A 47 -0.58 9.01 23.06
N ASN A 48 -1.87 8.73 22.81
CA ASN A 48 -2.48 7.41 22.84
C ASN A 48 -2.46 6.74 21.46
N LEU A 49 -1.29 6.70 20.83
CA LEU A 49 -1.09 6.06 19.52
C LEU A 49 -0.43 4.71 19.64
N TYR A 50 -0.86 3.81 18.75
CA TYR A 50 -0.25 2.52 18.55
C TYR A 50 0.32 2.42 17.14
N VAL A 51 1.33 1.57 16.98
CA VAL A 51 2.02 1.35 15.71
C VAL A 51 2.21 -0.14 15.47
N TYR A 52 1.85 -0.55 14.25
CA TYR A 52 2.43 -1.73 13.64
C TYR A 52 3.60 -1.35 12.75
N THR A 53 4.67 -2.14 12.82
CA THR A 53 5.74 -2.06 11.84
C THR A 53 5.87 -3.33 11.03
N ASN A 54 6.19 -3.17 9.74
CA ASN A 54 6.40 -4.26 8.81
C ASN A 54 5.22 -5.26 8.79
N PHE A 55 4.00 -4.75 8.66
CA PHE A 55 2.80 -5.59 8.59
C PHE A 55 2.72 -6.34 7.27
N GLY A 56 2.68 -7.67 7.32
CA GLY A 56 2.65 -8.55 6.16
C GLY A 56 1.41 -8.38 5.29
N LEU A 57 1.63 -8.15 4.00
CA LEU A 57 0.55 -8.10 3.01
C LEU A 57 0.23 -9.49 2.47
N LYS A 58 -1.07 -9.74 2.36
CA LYS A 58 -1.63 -10.88 1.65
C LYS A 58 -2.33 -10.39 0.39
N PHE A 59 -2.19 -11.12 -0.71
CA PHE A 59 -2.88 -10.82 -1.96
C PHE A 59 -4.02 -11.79 -2.20
N ASN A 60 -5.18 -11.29 -2.61
CA ASN A 60 -6.27 -12.17 -3.01
C ASN A 60 -5.95 -12.92 -4.31
N MET A 61 -5.54 -14.18 -4.15
CA MET A 61 -5.15 -15.08 -5.25
C MET A 61 -6.29 -15.37 -6.23
N ALA A 62 -7.56 -15.27 -5.80
CA ALA A 62 -8.71 -15.46 -6.67
C ALA A 62 -8.84 -14.31 -7.69
N LEU A 63 -8.55 -13.07 -7.30
CA LEU A 63 -8.51 -11.92 -8.24
C LEU A 63 -7.40 -12.06 -9.27
N ILE A 64 -6.26 -12.62 -8.87
CA ILE A 64 -5.13 -12.94 -9.76
C ILE A 64 -5.50 -14.11 -10.69
N ALA A 65 -6.12 -15.17 -10.16
CA ALA A 65 -6.52 -16.36 -10.91
C ALA A 65 -7.64 -16.06 -11.93
N ASN A 66 -8.61 -15.22 -11.56
CA ASN A 66 -9.66 -14.72 -12.45
C ASN A 66 -9.14 -13.68 -13.46
N LYS A 67 -7.82 -13.48 -13.52
CA LYS A 67 -7.10 -12.58 -14.44
C LYS A 67 -7.67 -11.17 -14.42
N GLN A 68 -8.13 -10.68 -13.26
CA GLN A 68 -8.65 -9.31 -13.17
C GLN A 68 -7.50 -8.30 -13.28
N ILE A 69 -6.39 -8.56 -12.56
CA ILE A 69 -5.23 -7.66 -12.47
C ILE A 69 -3.97 -8.25 -13.13
N GLY A 70 -4.00 -9.52 -13.55
CA GLY A 70 -3.05 -10.12 -14.49
C GLY A 70 -1.56 -9.97 -14.16
N TYR A 71 -1.01 -10.85 -13.32
CA TYR A 71 0.44 -11.09 -13.25
C TYR A 71 0.72 -12.50 -12.73
N LYS A 72 1.16 -13.41 -13.60
CA LYS A 72 1.31 -14.84 -13.28
C LYS A 72 2.31 -15.11 -12.16
N ASP A 73 3.33 -14.26 -12.04
CA ASP A 73 4.42 -14.46 -11.10
C ASP A 73 4.05 -14.02 -9.68
N ALA A 74 3.00 -13.21 -9.51
CA ALA A 74 2.44 -12.89 -8.20
C ALA A 74 1.85 -14.12 -7.47
N LYS A 75 1.73 -15.28 -8.14
CA LYS A 75 1.36 -16.55 -7.47
C LYS A 75 2.54 -17.33 -6.90
N LYS A 76 3.77 -16.88 -7.15
CA LYS A 76 5.00 -17.55 -6.74
C LYS A 76 5.63 -16.93 -5.49
N ILE A 77 5.12 -15.77 -5.08
CA ILE A 77 5.58 -15.05 -3.89
C ILE A 77 4.89 -15.62 -2.67
N ASP A 78 5.61 -15.67 -1.55
CA ASP A 78 5.02 -16.09 -0.28
C ASP A 78 4.10 -14.97 0.23
N ASP A 79 3.07 -15.34 0.99
CA ASP A 79 2.30 -14.34 1.74
C ASP A 79 3.26 -13.59 2.68
N ASN A 80 3.03 -12.29 2.86
CA ASN A 80 3.84 -11.40 3.71
C ASN A 80 5.26 -11.08 3.19
N SER A 81 5.63 -11.49 1.96
CA SER A 81 6.89 -11.06 1.32
C SER A 81 6.98 -9.53 1.18
N LEU A 82 5.83 -8.86 1.02
CA LEU A 82 5.74 -7.40 1.06
C LEU A 82 5.13 -6.97 2.38
N LYS A 83 5.70 -5.91 2.96
CA LYS A 83 5.31 -5.43 4.28
C LYS A 83 4.94 -3.95 4.20
N VAL A 84 3.84 -3.58 4.86
CA VAL A 84 3.47 -2.19 5.10
C VAL A 84 4.44 -1.63 6.14
N PRO A 85 5.17 -0.54 5.84
CA PRO A 85 6.15 0.02 6.77
C PRO A 85 5.55 0.37 8.13
N TYR A 86 4.46 1.16 8.13
CA TYR A 86 3.75 1.52 9.35
C TYR A 86 2.23 1.49 9.16
N ILE A 87 1.54 1.00 10.18
CA ILE A 87 0.11 1.27 10.39
C ILE A 87 0.00 1.96 11.75
N ILE A 88 -0.28 3.27 11.74
CA ILE A 88 -0.52 4.05 12.95
C ILE A 88 -2.01 3.99 13.24
N TYR A 89 -2.41 3.59 14.43
CA TYR A 89 -3.82 3.42 14.76
C TYR A 89 -4.13 3.89 16.17
N TRP A 90 -5.38 4.27 16.37
CA TRP A 90 -5.86 4.80 17.64
C TRP A 90 -7.36 4.62 17.79
N LYS A 91 -7.81 4.82 19.03
CA LYS A 91 -9.21 4.88 19.40
C LYS A 91 -9.41 6.04 20.36
N ASN A 92 -10.48 6.78 20.13
CA ASN A 92 -11.04 7.77 21.04
C ASN A 92 -12.52 7.41 21.31
N GLU A 93 -13.22 8.20 22.14
CA GLU A 93 -14.58 7.86 22.60
C GLU A 93 -15.55 7.57 21.44
N ASP A 94 -15.42 8.33 20.35
CA ASP A 94 -16.36 8.27 19.21
C ASP A 94 -15.82 7.58 17.96
N LEU A 95 -14.51 7.36 17.85
CA LEU A 95 -13.87 6.96 16.58
C LEU A 95 -12.74 5.95 16.79
N GLN A 96 -12.55 5.12 15.77
CA GLN A 96 -11.39 4.22 15.62
C GLN A 96 -10.87 4.40 14.21
N ARG A 97 -9.58 4.69 14.05
CA ARG A 97 -8.99 4.98 12.74
C ARG A 97 -7.58 4.41 12.64
N ALA A 98 -7.14 4.17 11.41
CA ALA A 98 -5.77 3.80 11.12
C ALA A 98 -5.23 4.51 9.86
N LEU A 99 -3.94 4.84 9.92
CA LEU A 99 -3.17 5.47 8.87
C LEU A 99 -2.11 4.48 8.35
N VAL A 100 -2.26 4.06 7.10
CA VAL A 100 -1.33 3.19 6.38
C VAL A 100 -0.26 4.05 5.73
N ILE A 101 0.98 3.93 6.17
CA ILE A 101 2.10 4.75 5.71
C ILE A 101 3.05 3.89 4.88
N ASN A 102 3.22 4.27 3.61
CA ASN A 102 4.23 3.70 2.73
C ASN A 102 5.35 4.72 2.46
N THR A 103 6.58 4.25 2.28
CA THR A 103 7.76 5.11 2.09
C THR A 103 8.34 5.07 0.68
N ASN A 104 7.78 4.27 -0.24
CA ASN A 104 8.30 4.16 -1.60
C ASN A 104 7.61 5.12 -2.58
N SER A 105 6.28 5.09 -2.62
CA SER A 105 5.48 5.95 -3.51
C SER A 105 4.02 5.99 -3.06
N TYR A 106 3.30 7.02 -3.49
CA TYR A 106 1.85 7.13 -3.28
C TYR A 106 1.07 6.04 -4.01
N ILE A 107 1.47 5.68 -5.22
CA ILE A 107 0.83 4.60 -5.99
C ILE A 107 0.96 3.27 -5.25
N GLU A 108 2.14 2.95 -4.72
CA GLU A 108 2.31 1.76 -3.89
C GLU A 108 1.47 1.84 -2.61
N ALA A 109 1.39 3.00 -1.94
CA ALA A 109 0.54 3.19 -0.75
C ALA A 109 -0.93 2.83 -1.04
N LYS A 110 -1.45 3.30 -2.18
CA LYS A 110 -2.80 2.96 -2.65
C LYS A 110 -2.95 1.49 -3.00
N GLY A 111 -1.94 0.89 -3.64
CA GLY A 111 -1.92 -0.55 -3.90
C GLY A 111 -2.00 -1.38 -2.61
N MET A 112 -1.27 -0.96 -1.57
CA MET A 112 -1.32 -1.58 -0.24
C MET A 112 -2.72 -1.45 0.36
N PHE A 113 -3.28 -0.24 0.38
CA PHE A 113 -4.66 0.00 0.84
C PHE A 113 -5.67 -0.91 0.17
N PHE A 114 -5.66 -0.99 -1.17
CA PHE A 114 -6.58 -1.86 -1.90
C PHE A 114 -6.32 -3.34 -1.67
N SER A 115 -5.12 -3.73 -1.23
CA SER A 115 -4.85 -5.13 -0.85
C SER A 115 -5.36 -5.42 0.54
N LEU A 116 -5.15 -4.52 1.50
CA LEU A 116 -5.66 -4.70 2.85
C LEU A 116 -7.19 -4.70 2.94
N THR A 117 -7.86 -3.95 2.06
CA THR A 117 -9.32 -3.70 2.12
C THR A 117 -10.12 -4.44 1.05
N GLU A 118 -9.50 -5.37 0.30
CA GLU A 118 -10.24 -6.21 -0.64
C GLU A 118 -11.03 -7.31 0.07
N VAL A 119 -11.96 -7.93 -0.67
CA VAL A 119 -12.75 -9.06 -0.19
C VAL A 119 -11.86 -10.20 0.30
N ASP A 120 -12.21 -10.77 1.45
CA ASP A 120 -11.51 -11.83 2.17
C ASP A 120 -10.11 -11.42 2.68
N ASN A 121 -9.88 -10.13 2.95
CA ASN A 121 -8.62 -9.60 3.48
C ASN A 121 -8.81 -8.88 4.83
N TYR A 122 -7.69 -8.49 5.45
CA TYR A 122 -7.65 -8.10 6.87
C TYR A 122 -8.62 -6.98 7.26
N PHE A 123 -8.83 -5.98 6.40
CA PHE A 123 -9.60 -4.76 6.68
C PHE A 123 -10.73 -4.54 5.67
N GLU A 124 -11.35 -5.61 5.15
CA GLU A 124 -12.46 -5.53 4.20
C GLU A 124 -13.59 -4.61 4.72
N ASP A 125 -14.00 -4.82 5.97
CA ASP A 125 -15.11 -4.10 6.60
C ASP A 125 -14.72 -2.70 7.09
N ASP A 126 -13.43 -2.44 7.29
CA ASP A 126 -12.92 -1.23 7.93
C ASP A 126 -12.45 -0.16 6.94
N LYS A 127 -12.64 -0.32 5.62
CA LYS A 127 -12.12 0.60 4.59
C LYS A 127 -12.41 2.10 4.83
N ASN A 128 -13.48 2.42 5.56
CA ASN A 128 -13.89 3.79 5.89
C ASN A 128 -13.18 4.35 7.13
N ASP A 129 -12.36 3.55 7.79
CA ASP A 129 -11.56 3.94 8.96
C ASP A 129 -10.06 3.97 8.64
N LEU A 130 -9.68 3.59 7.41
CA LEU A 130 -8.32 3.63 6.90
C LEU A 130 -8.08 4.79 5.92
N ILE A 131 -6.89 5.39 6.00
CA ILE A 131 -6.32 6.24 4.95
C ILE A 131 -4.92 5.74 4.62
N ALA A 132 -4.56 5.75 3.33
CA ALA A 132 -3.20 5.51 2.88
C ALA A 132 -2.51 6.80 2.46
N VAL A 133 -1.28 6.95 2.96
CA VAL A 133 -0.40 8.09 2.68
C VAL A 133 0.97 7.61 2.22
N TYR A 134 1.63 8.49 1.48
CA TYR A 134 3.04 8.36 1.14
C TYR A 134 3.84 9.27 2.06
N LEU A 135 4.94 8.76 2.59
CA LEU A 135 5.90 9.53 3.36
C LEU A 135 7.24 9.62 2.61
N ASN A 136 7.69 10.84 2.38
CA ASN A 136 9.05 11.16 1.98
C ASN A 136 9.60 12.33 2.82
N GLN A 137 10.77 12.85 2.44
CA GLN A 137 11.41 13.92 3.19
C GLN A 137 10.69 15.28 3.08
N ASP A 138 9.97 15.49 1.97
CA ASP A 138 9.41 16.78 1.55
C ASP A 138 7.92 16.94 1.91
N ASN A 139 7.22 15.86 2.27
CA ASN A 139 5.78 15.87 2.51
C ASN A 139 5.37 15.52 3.94
N ARG A 140 6.31 15.57 4.90
CA ARG A 140 6.03 15.25 6.31
C ARG A 140 4.89 16.09 6.90
N ASP A 141 4.90 17.39 6.61
CA ASP A 141 3.87 18.32 7.12
C ASP A 141 2.49 17.96 6.59
N GLU A 142 2.38 17.59 5.31
CA GLU A 142 1.12 17.11 4.73
C GLU A 142 0.64 15.82 5.39
N VAL A 143 1.54 14.87 5.70
CA VAL A 143 1.17 13.64 6.40
C VAL A 143 0.62 13.95 7.80
N ILE A 144 1.22 14.92 8.50
CA ILE A 144 0.74 15.37 9.81
C ILE A 144 -0.61 16.09 9.69
N GLU A 145 -0.81 16.93 8.67
CA GLU A 145 -2.11 17.57 8.41
C GLU A 145 -3.21 16.53 8.16
N VAL A 146 -2.95 15.50 7.36
CA VAL A 146 -3.88 14.39 7.15
C VAL A 146 -4.19 13.69 8.46
N PHE A 147 -3.17 13.40 9.27
CA PHE A 147 -3.33 12.77 10.58
C PHE A 147 -4.19 13.62 11.52
N LYS A 148 -3.97 14.95 11.59
CA LYS A 148 -4.81 15.89 12.34
C LYS A 148 -6.25 15.92 11.85
N GLU A 149 -6.46 15.90 10.53
CA GLU A 149 -7.79 15.83 9.91
C GLU A 149 -8.49 14.51 10.29
N MET A 150 -7.73 13.42 10.40
CA MET A 150 -8.24 12.15 10.87
C MET A 150 -8.58 12.15 12.37
N LEU A 151 -7.76 12.76 13.21
CA LEU A 151 -8.00 12.83 14.66
C LEU A 151 -9.28 13.59 15.00
N ASN A 152 -9.52 14.72 14.31
CA ASN A 152 -10.64 15.62 14.63
C ASN A 152 -12.02 15.09 14.25
N GLY A 153 -12.11 14.05 13.40
CA GLY A 153 -13.36 13.41 13.02
C GLY A 153 -14.31 14.22 12.13
N LYS A 154 -14.03 15.50 11.84
CA LYS A 154 -14.96 16.41 11.13
C LYS A 154 -15.19 16.02 9.68
N HIS A 155 -14.18 15.40 9.05
CA HIS A 155 -14.26 14.93 7.68
C HIS A 155 -14.31 13.40 7.64
N ALA A 156 -15.15 12.88 6.74
CA ALA A 156 -15.13 11.47 6.39
C ALA A 156 -13.77 11.14 5.76
N THR A 157 -13.16 10.03 6.17
CA THR A 157 -11.87 9.52 5.66
C THR A 157 -11.83 9.44 4.13
N VAL A 158 -12.93 9.01 3.51
CA VAL A 158 -13.09 8.95 2.05
C VAL A 158 -12.88 10.32 1.39
N SER A 159 -13.33 11.40 2.03
CA SER A 159 -13.12 12.76 1.53
C SER A 159 -11.64 13.15 1.60
N ILE A 160 -10.99 12.85 2.71
CA ILE A 160 -9.56 13.12 2.93
C ILE A 160 -8.73 12.34 1.89
N GLN A 161 -9.00 11.04 1.75
CA GLN A 161 -8.35 10.18 0.77
C GLN A 161 -8.55 10.69 -0.66
N ARG A 162 -9.75 11.18 -1.02
CA ARG A 162 -10.00 11.77 -2.35
C ARG A 162 -9.18 13.04 -2.61
N LYS A 163 -8.96 13.89 -1.60
CA LYS A 163 -8.08 15.07 -1.74
C LYS A 163 -6.66 14.62 -2.12
N LEU A 164 -6.14 13.62 -1.40
CA LEU A 164 -4.82 13.05 -1.69
C LEU A 164 -4.77 12.36 -3.07
N ASP A 165 -5.79 11.55 -3.40
CA ASP A 165 -5.88 10.89 -4.70
C ASP A 165 -5.90 11.93 -5.85
N ASN A 166 -6.57 13.06 -5.67
CA ASN A 166 -6.59 14.15 -6.65
C ASN A 166 -5.26 14.93 -6.72
N LYS A 167 -4.48 14.97 -5.64
CA LYS A 167 -3.15 15.60 -5.67
C LYS A 167 -2.14 14.72 -6.40
N TYR A 168 -2.13 13.43 -6.10
CA TYR A 168 -1.05 12.53 -6.52
C TYR A 168 -1.37 11.70 -7.77
N ILE A 169 -2.64 11.38 -8.01
CA ILE A 169 -3.09 10.45 -9.06
C ILE A 169 -4.43 10.90 -9.71
N ASN A 170 -4.59 12.21 -9.94
CA ASN A 170 -5.81 12.74 -10.56
C ASN A 170 -6.04 12.18 -11.98
N ASP A 171 -4.99 12.17 -12.79
CA ASP A 171 -5.00 11.74 -14.16
C ASP A 171 -4.50 10.28 -14.26
N VAL A 172 -5.31 9.43 -14.89
CA VAL A 172 -5.04 7.99 -14.99
C VAL A 172 -3.94 7.69 -16.01
N ASP A 173 -3.81 8.52 -17.04
CA ASP A 173 -2.78 8.41 -18.06
C ASP A 173 -1.41 8.82 -17.49
N LEU A 174 -1.34 9.93 -16.73
CA LEU A 174 -0.13 10.30 -15.99
C LEU A 174 0.23 9.28 -14.90
N MET A 175 -0.78 8.74 -14.19
CA MET A 175 -0.54 7.68 -13.20
C MET A 175 0.07 6.43 -13.84
N LYS A 176 -0.31 6.08 -15.08
CA LYS A 176 0.29 4.95 -15.80
C LYS A 176 1.76 5.22 -16.14
N GLU A 177 2.10 6.41 -16.62
CA GLU A 177 3.50 6.78 -16.88
C GLU A 177 4.35 6.68 -15.61
N GLN A 178 3.81 7.15 -14.48
CA GLN A 178 4.44 6.97 -13.17
C GLN A 178 4.60 5.49 -12.80
N CYS A 179 3.58 4.66 -12.99
CA CYS A 179 3.68 3.21 -12.78
C CYS A 179 4.77 2.57 -13.64
N ILE A 180 4.90 2.98 -14.91
CA ILE A 180 5.93 2.45 -15.81
C ILE A 180 7.32 2.78 -15.26
N LYS A 181 7.55 4.04 -14.91
CA LYS A 181 8.82 4.50 -14.35
C LYS A 181 9.17 3.79 -13.04
N ILE A 182 8.23 3.76 -12.07
CA ILE A 182 8.45 3.09 -10.78
C ILE A 182 8.73 1.59 -11.00
N SER A 183 8.06 0.95 -11.95
CA SER A 183 8.31 -0.47 -12.26
C SER A 183 9.70 -0.70 -12.84
N GLN A 184 10.18 0.19 -13.73
CA GLN A 184 11.55 0.14 -14.23
C GLN A 184 12.55 0.28 -13.09
N ASP A 185 12.40 1.31 -12.27
CA ASP A 185 13.26 1.56 -11.10
C ASP A 185 13.28 0.34 -10.15
N ILE A 186 12.11 -0.26 -9.86
CA ILE A 186 12.00 -1.48 -9.05
C ILE A 186 12.88 -2.60 -9.60
N PHE A 187 12.79 -2.89 -10.90
CA PHE A 187 13.50 -4.03 -11.47
C PHE A 187 14.98 -3.73 -11.71
N GLU A 188 15.36 -2.50 -12.03
CA GLU A 188 16.76 -2.07 -12.12
C GLU A 188 17.45 -2.23 -10.77
N GLU A 189 16.89 -1.64 -9.69
CA GLU A 189 17.40 -1.79 -8.33
C GLU A 189 17.49 -3.27 -7.89
N THR A 190 16.48 -4.07 -8.25
CA THR A 190 16.45 -5.50 -7.91
C THR A 190 17.54 -6.25 -8.64
N ILE A 191 17.74 -6.00 -9.94
CA ILE A 191 18.78 -6.66 -10.74
C ILE A 191 20.16 -6.32 -10.16
N GLU A 192 20.44 -5.04 -9.92
CA GLU A 192 21.70 -4.61 -9.30
C GLU A 192 21.95 -5.29 -7.94
N THR A 193 20.89 -5.47 -7.14
CA THR A 193 20.98 -6.12 -5.84
C THR A 193 21.21 -7.63 -5.93
N ILE A 194 20.59 -8.34 -6.88
CA ILE A 194 20.64 -9.81 -6.94
C ILE A 194 21.84 -10.36 -7.74
N LEU A 195 22.40 -9.57 -8.66
CA LEU A 195 23.56 -9.98 -9.46
C LEU A 195 24.76 -10.47 -8.63
N PRO A 196 25.16 -9.81 -7.54
CA PRO A 196 26.29 -10.28 -6.72
C PRO A 196 25.91 -11.42 -5.76
N LEU A 197 24.64 -11.80 -5.65
CA LEU A 197 24.16 -12.78 -4.67
C LEU A 197 24.14 -14.20 -5.22
N GLU A 198 24.37 -15.16 -4.34
CA GLU A 198 24.17 -16.58 -4.64
C GLU A 198 22.68 -16.88 -4.89
N SER A 199 22.39 -17.90 -5.71
CA SER A 199 21.01 -18.20 -6.15
C SER A 199 20.01 -18.35 -5.00
N GLY A 200 20.45 -18.90 -3.85
CA GLY A 200 19.60 -19.09 -2.67
C GLY A 200 19.22 -17.79 -1.93
N GLU A 201 19.98 -16.71 -2.11
CA GLU A 201 19.81 -15.45 -1.38
C GLU A 201 18.95 -14.43 -2.14
N ARG A 202 18.69 -14.68 -3.42
CA ARG A 202 17.97 -13.76 -4.32
C ARG A 202 16.46 -13.73 -4.03
N LYS A 203 15.90 -14.83 -3.52
CA LYS A 203 14.45 -15.02 -3.37
C LYS A 203 13.74 -13.83 -2.69
N PRO A 204 14.18 -13.31 -1.53
CA PRO A 204 13.47 -12.23 -0.86
C PRO A 204 13.40 -10.94 -1.67
N TYR A 205 14.47 -10.62 -2.42
CA TYR A 205 14.54 -9.44 -3.27
C TYR A 205 13.62 -9.57 -4.50
N ILE A 206 13.63 -10.75 -5.13
CA ILE A 206 12.75 -11.06 -6.25
C ILE A 206 11.29 -11.00 -5.79
N ASP A 207 10.94 -11.68 -4.70
CA ASP A 207 9.57 -11.70 -4.20
C ASP A 207 9.06 -10.28 -3.90
N LYS A 208 9.91 -9.45 -3.27
CA LYS A 208 9.60 -8.03 -3.01
C LYS A 208 9.37 -7.25 -4.30
N ALA A 209 10.22 -7.40 -5.32
CA ALA A 209 10.08 -6.70 -6.60
C ALA A 209 8.77 -7.08 -7.32
N ILE A 210 8.47 -8.37 -7.38
CA ILE A 210 7.25 -8.92 -7.98
C ILE A 210 6.01 -8.41 -7.24
N ALA A 211 6.04 -8.39 -5.91
CA ALA A 211 4.95 -7.88 -5.08
C ALA A 211 4.74 -6.36 -5.27
N ARG A 212 5.81 -5.56 -5.31
CA ARG A 212 5.72 -4.12 -5.58
C ARG A 212 5.13 -3.84 -6.97
N ALA A 213 5.60 -4.54 -8.00
CA ALA A 213 5.04 -4.42 -9.35
C ALA A 213 3.54 -4.81 -9.41
N PHE A 214 3.13 -5.82 -8.62
CA PHE A 214 1.73 -6.18 -8.49
C PHE A 214 0.89 -5.05 -7.85
N LEU A 215 1.41 -4.37 -6.82
CA LEU A 215 0.74 -3.21 -6.23
C LEU A 215 0.48 -2.10 -7.26
N LEU A 216 1.47 -1.80 -8.13
CA LEU A 216 1.31 -0.80 -9.19
C LEU A 216 0.16 -1.15 -10.13
N LYS A 217 0.14 -2.40 -10.61
CA LYS A 217 -0.94 -2.91 -11.48
C LYS A 217 -2.30 -2.83 -10.79
N LYS A 218 -2.36 -3.18 -9.49
CA LYS A 218 -3.60 -3.14 -8.71
C LYS A 218 -4.11 -1.71 -8.52
N ALA A 219 -3.23 -0.80 -8.09
CA ALA A 219 -3.58 0.61 -7.90
C ALA A 219 -4.10 1.22 -9.20
N LEU A 220 -3.39 1.00 -10.32
CA LEU A 220 -3.81 1.52 -11.63
C LEU A 220 -5.13 0.92 -12.09
N TYR A 221 -5.30 -0.41 -11.96
CA TYR A 221 -6.55 -1.09 -12.33
C TYR A 221 -7.74 -0.55 -11.55
N VAL A 222 -7.64 -0.47 -10.22
CA VAL A 222 -8.74 0.02 -9.37
C VAL A 222 -9.05 1.49 -9.68
N ARG A 223 -8.02 2.33 -9.84
CA ARG A 223 -8.21 3.74 -10.22
C ARG A 223 -8.93 3.86 -11.57
N TYR A 224 -8.49 3.11 -12.58
CA TYR A 224 -9.11 3.10 -13.90
C TYR A 224 -10.59 2.66 -13.82
N MET A 225 -10.87 1.56 -13.11
CA MET A 225 -12.22 1.00 -12.97
C MET A 225 -13.17 1.88 -12.14
N SER A 226 -12.64 2.62 -11.15
CA SER A 226 -13.43 3.52 -10.31
C SER A 226 -13.77 4.86 -10.99
N ASN A 227 -13.12 5.18 -12.11
CA ASN A 227 -13.30 6.44 -12.80
C ASN A 227 -14.58 6.43 -13.67
N LYS A 228 -15.63 7.07 -13.15
CA LYS A 228 -16.94 7.19 -13.84
C LYS A 228 -16.87 8.03 -15.11
N HIS A 229 -15.96 8.99 -15.17
CA HIS A 229 -15.77 9.79 -16.38
C HIS A 229 -15.20 8.94 -17.51
N LEU A 230 -14.17 8.12 -17.24
CA LEU A 230 -13.65 7.17 -18.23
C LEU A 230 -14.72 6.16 -18.66
N LEU A 231 -15.51 5.63 -17.72
CA LEU A 231 -16.61 4.71 -18.02
C LEU A 231 -17.60 5.33 -19.02
N ASN A 232 -18.01 6.58 -18.80
CA ASN A 232 -19.03 7.23 -19.62
C ASN A 232 -18.46 7.72 -20.96
N GLU A 233 -17.33 8.42 -20.94
CA GLU A 233 -16.77 9.08 -22.13
C GLU A 233 -16.00 8.13 -23.05
N ARG A 234 -15.18 7.23 -22.49
CA ARG A 234 -14.31 6.34 -23.28
C ARG A 234 -14.95 4.97 -23.55
N HIS A 235 -15.81 4.52 -22.65
CA HIS A 235 -16.39 3.16 -22.69
C HIS A 235 -17.92 3.15 -22.82
N PHE A 236 -18.55 4.30 -23.07
CA PHE A 236 -19.99 4.43 -23.34
C PHE A 236 -20.89 3.77 -22.28
N GLY A 237 -20.51 3.86 -21.00
CA GLY A 237 -21.22 3.24 -19.88
C GLY A 237 -21.07 1.71 -19.79
N LYS A 238 -20.26 1.08 -20.66
CA LYS A 238 -20.09 -0.38 -20.70
C LYS A 238 -18.93 -0.82 -19.80
N VAL A 239 -19.27 -1.28 -18.59
CA VAL A 239 -18.31 -1.81 -17.60
C VAL A 239 -17.46 -2.96 -18.15
N SER A 240 -18.01 -3.81 -19.02
CA SER A 240 -17.26 -4.90 -19.65
C SER A 240 -16.15 -4.38 -20.56
N GLN A 241 -16.40 -3.31 -21.32
CA GLN A 241 -15.40 -2.68 -22.19
C GLN A 241 -14.33 -1.97 -21.36
N GLN A 242 -14.73 -1.21 -20.35
CA GLN A 242 -13.80 -0.57 -19.41
C GLN A 242 -12.88 -1.61 -18.75
N ARG A 243 -13.41 -2.77 -18.36
CA ARG A 243 -12.62 -3.85 -17.78
C ARG A 243 -11.62 -4.46 -18.75
N ILE A 244 -12.03 -4.72 -20.00
CA ILE A 244 -11.13 -5.26 -21.03
C ILE A 244 -9.98 -4.27 -21.28
N PHE A 245 -10.32 -2.99 -21.42
CA PHE A 245 -9.32 -1.94 -21.62
C PHE A 245 -8.42 -1.78 -20.40
N ALA A 246 -8.96 -1.75 -19.17
CA ALA A 246 -8.16 -1.67 -17.96
C ALA A 246 -7.13 -2.80 -17.88
N LYS A 247 -7.48 -4.01 -18.31
CA LYS A 247 -6.55 -5.15 -18.37
C LYS A 247 -5.43 -4.95 -19.39
N SER A 248 -5.72 -4.46 -20.59
CA SER A 248 -4.66 -4.12 -21.55
C SER A 248 -3.80 -2.98 -21.02
N TYR A 249 -4.42 -2.00 -20.37
CA TYR A 249 -3.78 -0.80 -19.86
C TYR A 249 -2.74 -1.10 -18.77
N ILE A 250 -3.08 -1.95 -17.80
CA ILE A 250 -2.12 -2.39 -16.78
C ILE A 250 -1.09 -3.39 -17.31
N SER A 251 -1.35 -4.04 -18.46
CA SER A 251 -0.39 -4.97 -19.06
C SER A 251 0.81 -4.28 -19.68
N GLU A 252 0.69 -2.98 -19.94
CA GLU A 252 1.77 -2.12 -20.46
C GLU A 252 2.79 -1.74 -19.37
N ILE A 253 2.50 -1.98 -18.09
CA ILE A 253 3.49 -1.80 -17.02
C ILE A 253 4.59 -2.86 -17.19
N PRO A 254 5.86 -2.46 -17.42
CA PRO A 254 6.95 -3.38 -17.68
C PRO A 254 7.23 -4.22 -16.45
N ILE A 255 7.43 -5.52 -16.66
CA ILE A 255 7.71 -6.49 -15.59
C ILE A 255 8.82 -7.43 -16.03
N VAL A 256 9.72 -7.77 -15.12
CA VAL A 256 10.69 -8.84 -15.35
C VAL A 256 10.11 -10.15 -14.80
N PRO A 257 10.03 -11.22 -15.60
CA PRO A 257 9.49 -12.50 -15.12
C PRO A 257 10.32 -13.09 -13.98
N TYR A 258 9.67 -13.73 -13.02
CA TYR A 258 10.32 -14.33 -11.84
C TYR A 258 11.49 -15.24 -12.23
N PHE A 259 11.25 -16.14 -13.20
CA PHE A 259 12.26 -17.10 -13.65
C PHE A 259 13.47 -16.40 -14.29
N LYS A 260 13.28 -15.24 -14.93
CA LYS A 260 14.39 -14.49 -15.50
C LYS A 260 15.26 -13.93 -14.37
N LEU A 261 14.65 -13.29 -13.37
CA LEU A 261 15.39 -12.75 -12.22
C LEU A 261 16.13 -13.85 -11.43
N PHE A 262 15.49 -15.00 -11.24
CA PHE A 262 16.08 -16.08 -10.44
C PHE A 262 17.36 -16.65 -11.08
N ASN A 263 17.41 -16.73 -12.41
CA ASN A 263 18.52 -17.34 -13.16
C ASN A 263 19.50 -16.32 -13.76
N MET A 264 19.53 -15.08 -13.26
CA MET A 264 20.47 -14.04 -13.73
C MET A 264 21.91 -14.27 -13.30
#